data_AF-A0A9X1R4H7-F1
#
_entry.id   AF-A0A9X1R4H7-F1
#
_cell.length_a   1.000
_cell.length_b   1.000
_cell.length_c   1.000
_cell.angle_alpha   90.00
_cell.angle_beta   90.00
_cell.angle_gamma   90.00
#
_symmetry.space_group_name_H-M   'P 1'
#
loop_
_entity.id
_entity.type
_entity.pdbx_description
1 polymer ?
#
loop_
_entity_poly.entity_id
_entity_poly.type
_entity_poly.pdbx_seq_one_letter_code
_entity_poly.pdbx_strand_id
1 'polypeptide(L)' 'MNYINILIGILSIFAGIMLIKYYQKLKSENKTGGLSFKIQTGGIGAIIIGIGLILRELF' A
#
# COMPACT_ATOMS: atom_id res chain seq x y z
N MET A 1 -6.94 -17.21 13.74
CA MET A 1 -7.66 -15.93 13.89
C MET A 1 -7.01 -15.07 14.96
N ASN A 2 -5.79 -14.67 14.67
CA ASN A 2 -5.05 -13.66 15.38
C ASN A 2 -5.53 -12.29 14.86
N TYR A 3 -6.47 -11.69 15.58
CA TYR A 3 -7.08 -10.41 15.22
C TYR A 3 -6.05 -9.28 15.00
N ILE A 4 -4.86 -9.40 15.61
CA ILE A 4 -3.73 -8.48 15.43
C ILE A 4 -3.20 -8.53 13.99
N ASN A 5 -3.09 -9.72 13.39
CA ASN A 5 -2.60 -9.86 12.01
C ASN A 5 -3.58 -9.28 11.00
N ILE A 6 -4.88 -9.45 11.24
CA ILE A 6 -5.95 -8.85 10.44
C ILE A 6 -5.89 -7.32 10.55
N LEU A 7 -5.73 -6.79 11.76
CA LEU A 7 -5.61 -5.35 12.00
C LEU A 7 -4.39 -4.75 11.29
N ILE A 8 -3.23 -5.42 11.39
CA ILE A 8 -2.00 -5.02 10.69
C ILE A 8 -2.19 -5.09 9.18
N GLY A 9 -2.85 -6.11 8.65
CA GLY A 9 -3.16 -6.24 7.23
C GLY A 9 -4.01 -5.07 6.72
N ILE A 10 -5.07 -4.71 7.46
CA ILE A 10 -5.94 -3.56 7.14
C ILE A 10 -5.16 -2.25 7.18
N LEU A 11 -4.34 -2.04 8.22
CA LEU A 11 -3.48 -0.85 8.33
C LEU A 11 -2.48 -0.75 7.18
N SER A 12 -1.92 -1.88 6.75
CA SER A 12 -0.97 -1.94 5.63
C SER A 12 -1.64 -1.60 4.29
N ILE A 13 -2.86 -2.09 4.05
CA ILE A 13 -3.67 -1.72 2.88
C ILE A 13 -3.97 -0.21 2.90
N PHE A 14 -4.38 0.31 4.05
CA PHE A 14 -4.71 1.73 4.19
C PHE A 14 -3.49 2.63 3.95
N ALA A 15 -2.32 2.23 4.48
CA ALA A 15 -1.06 2.90 4.23
C ALA A 15 -0.65 2.85 2.75
N GLY A 16 -0.84 1.70 2.08
CA GLY A 16 -0.59 1.55 0.66
C GLY A 16 -1.48 2.46 -0.20
N ILE A 17 -2.77 2.57 0.13
CA ILE A 17 -3.70 3.49 -0.54
C ILE A 17 -3.28 4.95 -0.32
N MET A 18 -2.92 5.33 0.91
CA MET A 18 -2.44 6.67 1.22
C MET A 18 -1.17 7.02 0.44
N LEU A 19 -0.22 6.09 0.34
CA LEU A 19 1.01 6.24 -0.45
C LEU A 19 0.69 6.51 -1.92
N ILE A 20 -0.24 5.75 -2.53
CA ILE A 20 -0.66 5.96 -3.92
C ILE A 20 -1.33 7.32 -4.11
N LYS A 21 -2.17 7.74 -3.15
CA LYS A 21 -2.91 9.01 -3.22
C LYS A 21 -1.98 10.23 -3.06
N TYR A 22 -1.06 10.17 -2.09
CA TYR A 22 0.01 11.15 -1.90
C TYR A 22 0.89 11.24 -3.15
N TYR A 23 1.21 10.09 -3.73
CA TYR A 23 1.95 10.00 -4.97
C TYR A 23 1.24 10.66 -6.16
N GLN A 24 -0.06 10.39 -6.38
CA GLN A 24 -0.81 11.04 -7.46
C GLN A 24 -0.77 12.56 -7.34
N LYS A 25 -0.88 13.08 -6.12
CA LYS A 25 -0.74 14.51 -5.84
C LYS A 25 0.66 15.02 -6.20
N LEU A 26 1.71 14.34 -5.74
CA LEU A 26 3.10 14.72 -6.00
C LEU A 26 3.46 14.67 -7.50
N LYS A 27 2.93 13.69 -8.24
CA LYS A 27 3.09 13.56 -9.69
C LYS A 27 2.46 14.74 -10.42
N SER A 28 1.27 15.15 -9.98
CA SER A 28 0.57 16.31 -10.53
C SER A 28 1.37 17.61 -10.33
N GLU A 29 2.09 17.72 -9.21
CA GLU A 29 2.87 18.91 -8.86
C GLU A 29 4.27 18.95 -9.51
N ASN A 30 4.98 17.81 -9.61
CA ASN A 30 6.41 17.80 -9.94
C ASN A 30 6.79 17.25 -11.34
N LYS A 31 5.85 16.75 -12.16
CA LYS A 31 6.10 16.17 -13.51
C LYS A 31 7.24 15.12 -13.61
N THR A 32 7.75 14.60 -12.49
CA THR A 32 8.97 13.76 -12.46
C THR A 32 8.58 12.28 -12.57
N GLY A 33 8.72 11.68 -13.74
CA GLY A 33 8.24 10.31 -14.03
C GLY A 33 9.01 9.16 -13.34
N GLY A 34 10.28 9.35 -12.97
CA GLY A 34 11.13 8.28 -12.44
C GLY A 34 10.89 7.92 -10.97
N LEU A 35 10.90 8.91 -10.08
CA LEU A 35 10.56 8.73 -8.65
C LEU A 35 9.09 8.29 -8.50
N SER A 36 8.26 8.79 -9.42
CA SER A 36 6.84 8.53 -9.51
C SER A 36 6.50 7.03 -9.61
N PHE A 37 7.22 6.31 -10.48
CA PHE A 37 6.95 4.88 -10.69
C PHE A 37 7.29 4.01 -9.47
N LYS A 38 8.32 4.39 -8.71
CA LYS A 38 8.79 3.66 -7.52
C LYS A 38 7.83 3.77 -6.33
N ILE A 39 7.25 4.96 -6.11
CA ILE A 39 6.29 5.16 -5.01
C ILE A 39 4.98 4.44 -5.32
N GLN A 40 4.54 4.45 -6.58
CA GLN A 40 3.35 3.72 -7.01
C GLN A 40 3.51 2.20 -6.86
N THR A 41 4.64 1.65 -7.33
CA THR A 41 4.95 0.22 -7.16
C THR A 41 5.14 -0.16 -5.69
N GLY A 42 5.73 0.69 -4.87
CA GLY A 42 5.82 0.50 -3.41
C GLY A 42 4.46 0.47 -2.72
N GLY A 43 3.55 1.38 -3.08
CA GLY A 43 2.18 1.40 -2.56
C GLY A 43 1.36 0.16 -2.96
N ILE A 44 1.49 -0.29 -4.21
CA ILE A 44 0.86 -1.53 -4.68
C ILE A 44 1.44 -2.74 -3.94
N GLY A 45 2.76 -2.80 -3.75
CA GLY A 45 3.42 -3.86 -2.99
C GLY A 45 2.93 -3.94 -1.54
N ALA A 46 2.77 -2.79 -0.87
CA ALA A 46 2.21 -2.72 0.48
C ALA A 46 0.77 -3.27 0.55
N ILE A 47 -0.07 -2.97 -0.44
CA ILE A 47 -1.43 -3.51 -0.54
C ILE A 47 -1.39 -5.04 -0.71
N ILE A 48 -0.53 -5.57 -1.58
CA ILE A 48 -0.39 -7.00 -1.81
C ILE A 48 0.07 -7.71 -0.53
N ILE A 49 1.05 -7.16 0.19
CA ILE A 49 1.52 -7.71 1.48
C ILE A 49 0.40 -7.70 2.52
N GLY A 50 -0.38 -6.61 2.59
CA GLY A 50 -1.52 -6.50 3.49
C GLY A 50 -2.61 -7.54 3.20
N ILE A 51 -2.93 -7.75 1.91
CA ILE A 51 -3.87 -8.81 1.49
C ILE A 51 -3.32 -10.19 1.82
N GLY A 52 -2.04 -10.45 1.56
CA GLY A 52 -1.39 -11.73 1.87
C GLY A 52 -1.40 -12.08 3.36
N LEU A 53 -1.20 -11.10 4.24
CA LEU A 53 -1.32 -11.27 5.69
C LEU A 53 -2.74 -11.65 6.10
N ILE A 54 -3.76 -11.02 5.50
CA ILE A 54 -5.17 -11.32 5.78
C ILE A 54 -5.51 -12.73 5.30
N LEU A 55 -5.11 -13.10 4.07
CA LEU A 55 -5.36 -14.42 3.51
C LEU A 55 -4.70 -15.54 4.31
N ARG A 56 -3.45 -15.34 4.76
CA ARG A 56 -2.72 -16.30 5.60
C ARG A 56 -3.35 -16.51 6.98
N GLU A 57 -4.07 -15.51 7.49
CA GLU A 57 -4.76 -15.64 8.77
C GLU A 57 -6.16 -16.26 8.63
N LEU A 58 -6.74 -16.15 7.42
CA LEU A 58 -8.06 -16.70 7.06
C LEU A 58 -8.02 -18.18 6.65
N PHE A 59 -6.91 -18.64 6.09
CA PHE A 59 -6.70 -19.99 5.52
C PHE A 59 -5.61 -20.74 6.29
#